data_AF-A0A7X6NIL4-F1
#
_entry.id   AF-A0A7X6NIL4-F1
#
_cell.length_a   1.000
_cell.length_b   1.000
_cell.length_c   1.000
_cell.angle_alpha   90.00
_cell.angle_beta   90.00
_cell.angle_gamma   90.00
#
_symmetry.space_group_name_H-M   'P 1'
#
loop_
_entity.id
_entity.type
_entity.pdbx_description
1 polymer ?
#
loop_
_entity_poly.entity_id
_entity_poly.type
_entity_poly.pdbx_seq_one_letter_code
_entity_poly.pdbx_strand_id
1 'polypeptide(L)'
;MVKIGRSYPSSKTCPCCDHKVDVLPLTIRSWTCTVCEPHHDKGTNAAINIQKQGLLKLKAEGFTVSARRGKRKFNPVSGLVAAVEAGSSCLKAWGRITLIKWRNKMKKNNDNKLSLKLENKIAIVVPVSGGKDSQACLKLALENYHKNEVIGLFCDTGFEHPLTYRHIDAMSEKYDVYIEKLSNNGNVESKCLKYNRFPSGTARFCTDQLKIQPSKKFYKLLSSENGGFEVWYGVRSAESHQRAKRYAGKIASEVYPISEYMKIYP
;
A
#
# COMPACT_ATOMS: atom_id res chain seq x y z
N MET A 1 -3.04 18.11 -8.47
CA MET A 1 -1.90 17.22 -8.15
C MET A 1 -0.63 17.84 -8.70
N VAL A 2 0.33 18.19 -7.84
CA VAL A 2 1.56 18.86 -8.26
C VAL A 2 2.55 17.86 -8.87
N LYS A 3 3.06 18.17 -10.06
CA LYS A 3 4.05 17.32 -10.77
C LYS A 3 5.47 17.77 -10.41
N ILE A 4 6.25 16.90 -9.77
CA ILE A 4 7.69 17.08 -9.60
C ILE A 4 8.38 16.54 -10.86
N GLY A 5 9.36 17.29 -11.38
CA GLY A 5 10.05 16.92 -12.61
C GLY A 5 10.78 15.59 -12.47
N ARG A 6 10.77 14.77 -13.52
CA ARG A 6 11.43 13.44 -13.55
C ARG A 6 12.93 13.54 -13.27
N SER A 7 13.56 14.66 -13.63
CA SER A 7 14.99 14.93 -13.46
C SER A 7 15.34 15.66 -12.15
N TYR A 8 14.38 15.81 -11.22
CA TYR A 8 14.67 16.43 -9.93
C TYR A 8 15.67 15.56 -9.13
N PRO A 9 16.84 16.09 -8.72
CA PRO A 9 17.91 15.32 -8.10
C PRO A 9 17.62 14.98 -6.62
N SER A 10 16.47 14.36 -6.35
CA SER A 10 15.98 14.09 -4.99
C SER A 10 16.92 13.22 -4.16
N SER A 11 17.60 12.25 -4.78
CA SER A 11 18.55 11.36 -4.11
C SER A 11 19.94 11.97 -3.93
N LYS A 12 20.29 13.01 -4.70
CA LYS A 12 21.62 13.66 -4.68
C LYS A 12 21.66 14.95 -3.86
N THR A 13 20.50 15.46 -3.45
CA THR A 13 20.40 16.72 -2.70
C THR A 13 20.37 16.41 -1.21
N CYS A 14 21.18 17.07 -0.41
CA CYS A 14 21.12 16.95 1.05
C CYS A 14 19.85 17.67 1.55
N PRO A 15 18.94 17.01 2.29
CA PRO A 15 17.76 17.65 2.82
C PRO A 15 18.08 18.60 3.98
N CYS A 16 19.29 18.58 4.54
CA CYS A 16 19.65 19.46 5.66
C CYS A 16 20.14 20.83 5.18
N CYS A 17 21.01 20.85 4.16
CA CYS A 17 21.66 22.07 3.67
C CYS A 17 21.41 22.38 2.18
N ASP A 18 20.59 21.57 1.51
CA ASP A 18 20.28 21.67 0.07
C ASP A 18 21.50 21.52 -0.88
N HIS A 19 22.68 21.15 -0.36
CA HIS A 19 23.85 20.83 -1.18
C HIS A 19 23.58 19.62 -2.08
N LYS A 20 23.79 19.77 -3.38
CA LYS A 20 23.62 18.72 -4.39
C LYS A 20 24.97 18.11 -4.73
N VAL A 21 25.09 16.80 -4.53
CA VAL A 21 26.25 16.02 -4.97
C VAL A 21 26.23 15.88 -6.49
N ASP A 22 27.37 16.09 -7.14
CA ASP A 22 27.50 16.00 -8.59
C ASP A 22 27.29 14.56 -9.09
N VAL A 23 28.05 13.62 -8.52
CA VAL A 23 28.04 12.21 -8.90
C VAL A 23 27.66 11.35 -7.71
N LEU A 24 26.51 10.67 -7.82
CA LEU A 24 26.08 9.65 -6.86
C LEU A 24 25.70 8.39 -7.64
N PRO A 25 26.62 7.39 -7.73
CA PRO A 25 26.37 6.16 -8.48
C PRO A 25 25.13 5.40 -7.97
N LEU A 26 24.50 4.61 -8.84
CA LEU A 26 23.31 3.83 -8.48
C LEU A 26 23.58 2.81 -7.36
N THR A 27 24.79 2.27 -7.31
CA THR A 27 25.26 1.27 -6.33
C THR A 27 25.38 1.81 -4.92
N ILE A 28 25.65 3.11 -4.76
CA ILE A 28 25.76 3.74 -3.45
C ILE A 28 24.36 3.89 -2.84
N ARG A 29 24.12 3.23 -1.71
CA ARG A 29 22.86 3.29 -0.95
C ARG A 29 22.87 4.28 0.20
N SER A 30 24.05 4.60 0.72
CA SER A 30 24.20 5.59 1.79
C SER A 30 25.38 6.50 1.52
N TRP A 31 25.29 7.76 1.92
CA TRP A 31 26.34 8.75 1.71
C TRP A 31 26.32 9.79 2.82
N THR A 32 27.47 10.42 3.08
CA THR A 32 27.60 11.51 4.05
C THR A 32 27.67 12.83 3.30
N CYS A 33 26.92 13.84 3.74
CA CYS A 33 27.00 15.17 3.15
C CYS A 33 28.36 15.80 3.44
N THR A 34 29.05 16.27 2.40
CA THR A 34 30.35 16.94 2.50
C THR A 34 30.28 18.35 3.10
N VAL A 35 29.08 18.91 3.24
CA VAL A 35 28.86 20.31 3.69
C VAL A 35 28.40 20.39 5.15
N CYS A 36 27.46 19.54 5.55
CA CYS A 36 26.90 19.58 6.91
C CYS A 36 27.13 18.29 7.71
N GLU A 37 27.77 17.28 7.08
CA GLU A 37 28.16 16.01 7.68
C GLU A 37 27.09 14.96 8.04
N PRO A 38 25.74 15.09 7.85
CA PRO A 38 24.85 14.02 8.25
C PRO A 38 24.94 12.87 7.23
N HIS A 39 24.76 11.67 7.76
CA HIS A 39 24.69 10.45 6.97
C HIS A 39 23.25 10.20 6.47
N HIS A 40 23.11 9.83 5.20
CA HIS A 40 21.83 9.70 4.52
C HIS A 40 21.67 8.32 3.88
N ASP A 41 20.53 7.65 4.12
CA ASP A 41 20.04 6.60 3.22
C ASP A 41 19.44 7.24 1.97
N LYS A 42 19.88 6.81 0.80
CA LYS A 42 19.53 7.39 -0.51
C LYS A 42 18.02 7.35 -0.79
N GLY A 43 17.32 6.31 -0.35
CA GLY A 43 15.88 6.17 -0.54
C GLY A 43 15.09 7.14 0.32
N THR A 44 15.43 7.18 1.61
CA THR A 44 14.84 8.08 2.61
C THR A 44 15.10 9.55 2.24
N ASN A 45 16.33 9.86 1.83
CA ASN A 45 16.75 11.16 1.33
C ASN A 45 15.89 11.62 0.15
N ALA A 46 15.69 10.73 -0.84
CA ALA A 46 14.86 11.03 -2.00
C ALA A 46 13.41 11.34 -1.62
N ALA A 47 12.83 10.57 -0.67
CA ALA A 47 11.48 10.80 -0.19
C ALA A 47 11.32 12.18 0.48
N ILE A 48 12.26 12.56 1.36
CA ILE A 48 12.26 13.87 2.04
C ILE A 48 12.31 15.01 1.02
N ASN A 49 13.21 14.93 0.04
CA ASN A 49 13.37 15.99 -0.96
C ASN A 49 12.18 16.08 -1.94
N ILE A 50 11.56 14.96 -2.28
CA ILE A 50 10.31 14.95 -3.07
C ILE A 50 9.19 15.64 -2.29
N GLN A 51 9.06 15.33 -0.99
CA GLN A 51 8.08 16.00 -0.14
C GLN A 51 8.33 17.51 -0.07
N LYS A 52 9.57 17.94 0.18
CA LYS A 52 9.96 19.35 0.22
C LYS A 52 9.62 20.08 -1.09
N GLN A 53 9.98 19.52 -2.24
CA GLN A 53 9.63 20.11 -3.53
C GLN A 53 8.13 20.16 -3.81
N GLY A 54 7.40 19.12 -3.42
CA GLY A 54 5.95 19.11 -3.52
C GLY A 54 5.33 20.26 -2.74
N LEU A 55 5.79 20.48 -1.50
CA LEU A 55 5.34 21.59 -0.67
C LEU A 55 5.73 22.96 -1.23
N LEU A 56 6.95 23.12 -1.74
CA LEU A 56 7.41 24.38 -2.35
C LEU A 56 6.55 24.76 -3.56
N LYS A 57 6.29 23.80 -4.46
CA LYS A 57 5.44 24.02 -5.63
C LYS A 57 3.99 24.33 -5.25
N LEU A 58 3.43 23.62 -4.26
CA LEU A 58 2.10 23.94 -3.74
C LEU A 58 2.02 25.39 -3.22
N LYS A 59 3.03 25.84 -2.47
CA LYS A 59 3.12 27.22 -2.00
C LYS A 59 3.24 28.22 -3.16
N ALA A 60 4.07 27.93 -4.16
CA ALA A 60 4.25 28.79 -5.34
C ALA A 60 2.96 28.92 -6.17
N GLU A 61 2.12 27.89 -6.19
CA GLU A 61 0.80 27.91 -6.81
C GLU A 61 -0.28 28.60 -5.94
N GLY A 62 0.11 29.24 -4.83
CA GLY A 62 -0.79 29.98 -3.93
C GLY A 62 -1.55 29.11 -2.93
N PHE A 63 -1.25 27.81 -2.83
CA PHE A 63 -1.89 26.93 -1.84
C PHE A 63 -1.16 26.99 -0.50
N THR A 64 -1.86 27.37 0.57
CA THR A 64 -1.32 27.30 1.94
C THR A 64 -1.29 25.84 2.42
N VAL A 65 -0.10 25.23 2.43
CA VAL A 65 0.13 23.92 3.07
C VAL A 65 0.57 24.13 4.53
N SER A 66 -0.34 23.93 5.49
CA SER A 66 0.02 23.92 6.91
C SER A 66 0.78 22.64 7.23
N ALA A 67 2.02 22.76 7.72
CA ALA A 67 2.88 21.63 8.11
C ALA A 67 2.45 20.89 9.40
N ARG A 68 1.24 21.16 9.91
CA ARG A 68 0.59 20.39 10.98
C ARG A 68 -0.83 20.08 10.52
N ARG A 69 -1.23 18.79 10.56
CA ARG A 69 -2.59 18.23 10.40
C ARG A 69 -3.71 19.25 10.13
N GLY A 70 -3.70 19.88 8.96
CA GLY A 70 -4.65 20.93 8.61
C GLY A 70 -5.93 20.31 8.07
N LYS A 71 -6.98 20.30 8.91
CA LYS A 71 -8.37 20.08 8.47
C LYS A 71 -8.63 20.94 7.24
N ARG A 72 -9.10 20.35 6.14
CA ARG A 72 -9.77 21.13 5.10
C ARG A 72 -10.94 21.83 5.77
N LYS A 73 -11.14 23.12 5.50
CA LYS A 73 -12.42 23.80 5.80
C LYS A 73 -13.50 23.05 5.02
N PHE A 74 -14.27 22.23 5.73
CA PHE A 74 -15.52 21.68 5.25
C PHE A 74 -16.60 22.64 5.74
N ASN A 75 -17.45 23.14 4.83
CA ASN A 75 -18.65 23.86 5.23
C ASN A 75 -19.55 22.85 5.99
N PRO A 76 -19.85 23.10 7.28
CA PRO A 76 -20.63 22.15 8.06
C PRO A 76 -22.10 22.26 7.67
N VAL A 77 -22.65 21.20 7.09
CA VAL A 77 -24.04 20.86 7.37
C VAL A 77 -23.99 19.98 8.62
N SER A 78 -24.44 20.57 9.72
CA SER A 78 -24.80 20.01 11.04
C SER A 78 -24.31 18.60 11.41
N GLY A 79 -23.54 18.50 12.50
CA GLY A 79 -23.57 17.30 13.35
C GLY A 79 -22.26 16.90 14.01
N LEU A 80 -22.04 17.41 15.22
CA LEU A 80 -21.22 16.87 16.32
C LEU A 80 -19.69 16.80 16.18
N VAL A 81 -19.05 17.46 17.15
CA VAL A 81 -17.62 17.53 17.43
C VAL A 81 -17.28 16.48 18.49
N ALA A 82 -16.14 15.79 18.32
CA ALA A 82 -15.40 15.24 19.45
C ALA A 82 -13.92 15.59 19.28
N ALA A 83 -13.40 16.40 20.20
CA ALA A 83 -11.98 16.62 20.40
C ALA A 83 -11.47 15.55 21.39
N VAL A 84 -10.29 14.97 21.13
CA VAL A 84 -9.55 14.20 22.14
C VAL A 84 -8.10 14.66 22.09
N GLU A 85 -7.62 15.16 23.23
CA GLU A 85 -6.24 15.60 23.46
C GLU A 85 -5.25 14.43 23.40
N ALA A 86 -4.02 14.77 23.04
CA ALA A 86 -2.88 13.88 23.11
C ALA A 86 -2.36 13.79 24.56
N GLY A 87 -2.65 12.68 25.22
CA GLY A 87 -2.04 12.28 26.49
C GLY A 87 -1.49 10.86 26.36
N SER A 88 -0.21 10.70 26.74
CA SER A 88 0.56 9.47 26.65
C SER A 88 0.06 8.38 27.62
N SER A 89 0.52 7.13 27.39
CA SER A 89 0.35 5.91 28.18
C SER A 89 -0.97 5.12 28.06
N CYS A 90 -1.17 4.47 26.93
CA CYS A 90 -1.99 3.24 26.85
C CYS A 90 -1.53 2.34 25.69
N LEU A 91 -0.23 2.06 25.66
CA LEU A 91 0.28 0.82 25.10
C LEU A 91 -0.25 -0.33 25.97
N LYS A 92 -0.89 -1.32 25.32
CA LYS A 92 -1.41 -2.58 25.89
C LYS A 92 -2.83 -2.52 26.48
N ALA A 93 -3.88 -2.61 25.64
CA ALA A 93 -5.09 -3.39 25.98
C ALA A 93 -6.14 -3.45 24.85
N TRP A 94 -6.23 -2.47 23.95
CA TRP A 94 -7.42 -2.32 23.09
C TRP A 94 -7.17 -2.51 21.58
N GLY A 95 -6.22 -3.39 21.23
CA GLY A 95 -6.07 -3.97 19.88
C GLY A 95 -6.20 -5.50 19.85
N ARG A 96 -6.38 -6.15 21.02
CA ARG A 96 -6.44 -7.62 21.14
C ARG A 96 -7.84 -8.20 20.96
N ILE A 97 -8.90 -7.42 21.17
CA ILE A 97 -10.29 -7.92 21.18
C ILE A 97 -10.85 -8.11 19.76
N THR A 98 -10.42 -7.30 18.79
CA THR A 98 -10.75 -7.47 17.36
C THR A 98 -9.93 -8.60 16.71
N LEU A 99 -8.65 -8.72 17.08
CA LEU A 99 -7.74 -9.79 16.61
C LEU A 99 -8.12 -11.19 17.11
N ILE A 100 -8.59 -11.34 18.35
CA ILE A 100 -9.02 -12.64 18.89
C ILE A 100 -10.36 -13.08 18.28
N LYS A 101 -11.31 -12.17 18.05
CA LYS A 101 -12.59 -12.50 17.39
C LYS A 101 -12.44 -12.85 15.90
N TRP A 102 -11.48 -12.25 15.19
CA TRP A 102 -11.20 -12.53 13.79
C TRP A 102 -10.34 -13.80 13.61
N ARG A 103 -9.26 -13.97 14.40
CA ARG A 103 -8.36 -15.15 14.32
C ARG A 103 -9.00 -16.45 14.84
N ASN A 104 -9.95 -16.37 15.77
CA ASN A 104 -10.71 -17.55 16.24
C ASN A 104 -11.87 -17.95 15.29
N LYS A 105 -12.02 -17.29 14.14
CA LYS A 105 -13.08 -17.53 13.15
C LYS A 105 -12.64 -18.43 11.98
N MET A 106 -11.48 -19.07 12.08
CA MET A 106 -11.10 -20.23 11.25
C MET A 106 -11.55 -21.52 11.95
N LYS A 107 -12.80 -21.95 11.77
CA LYS A 107 -13.23 -23.28 12.22
C LYS A 107 -12.87 -24.29 11.15
N LYS A 108 -12.09 -25.32 11.50
CA LYS A 108 -12.07 -26.57 10.72
C LYS A 108 -13.47 -27.17 10.82
N ASN A 109 -14.20 -27.28 9.71
CA ASN A 109 -15.33 -28.21 9.65
C ASN A 109 -14.78 -29.64 9.54
N ASN A 110 -15.61 -30.63 9.91
CA ASN A 110 -15.27 -32.07 9.86
C ASN A 110 -14.73 -32.54 8.50
N ASP A 111 -14.91 -31.76 7.43
CA ASP A 111 -14.43 -32.06 6.07
C ASP A 111 -13.09 -31.38 5.71
N ASN A 112 -12.33 -30.87 6.70
CA ASN A 112 -11.00 -30.26 6.49
C ASN A 112 -10.99 -29.04 5.55
N LYS A 113 -12.12 -28.34 5.38
CA LYS A 113 -12.27 -27.15 4.52
C LYS A 113 -12.36 -25.88 5.36
N LEU A 114 -11.52 -24.87 5.09
CA LEU A 114 -11.62 -23.54 5.69
C LEU A 114 -12.90 -22.84 5.22
N SER A 115 -13.64 -22.21 6.13
CA SER A 115 -14.72 -21.26 5.81
C SER A 115 -14.63 -19.99 6.68
N LEU A 116 -14.81 -18.81 6.08
CA LEU A 116 -14.88 -17.49 6.75
C LEU A 116 -16.36 -17.12 6.94
N LYS A 117 -16.82 -17.02 8.18
CA LYS A 117 -18.12 -16.37 8.48
C LYS A 117 -17.89 -14.88 8.70
N LEU A 118 -18.02 -14.05 7.67
CA LEU A 118 -17.96 -12.59 7.81
C LEU A 118 -19.28 -12.07 8.44
N GLU A 119 -19.19 -11.13 9.38
CA GLU A 119 -20.37 -10.51 10.02
C GLU A 119 -21.08 -9.51 9.10
N ASN A 120 -20.33 -8.89 8.20
CA ASN A 120 -20.83 -7.99 7.17
C ASN A 120 -20.34 -8.49 5.80
N LYS A 121 -21.13 -8.24 4.75
CA LYS A 121 -20.67 -8.53 3.40
C LYS A 121 -19.55 -7.57 3.03
N ILE A 122 -18.49 -8.09 2.44
CA ILE A 122 -17.38 -7.29 1.91
C ILE A 122 -17.79 -6.74 0.55
N ALA A 123 -17.83 -5.42 0.42
CA ALA A 123 -18.09 -4.78 -0.86
C ALA A 123 -16.78 -4.62 -1.66
N ILE A 124 -15.70 -4.21 -1.00
CA ILE A 124 -14.46 -3.81 -1.66
C ILE A 124 -13.26 -4.57 -1.10
N VAL A 125 -12.45 -5.12 -2.01
CA VAL A 125 -11.11 -5.62 -1.72
C VAL A 125 -10.07 -4.70 -2.35
N VAL A 126 -9.09 -4.25 -1.55
CA VAL A 126 -8.00 -3.40 -2.03
C VAL A 126 -6.66 -4.13 -1.88
N PRO A 127 -5.98 -4.50 -2.97
CA PRO A 127 -4.62 -5.02 -2.88
C PRO A 127 -3.65 -3.93 -2.39
N VAL A 128 -3.06 -4.17 -1.22
CA VAL A 128 -2.13 -3.24 -0.55
C VAL A 128 -0.71 -3.80 -0.64
N SER A 129 0.22 -2.98 -1.13
CA SER A 129 1.66 -3.32 -1.23
C SER A 129 2.54 -2.51 -0.27
N GLY A 130 1.94 -1.57 0.47
CA GLY A 130 2.65 -0.56 1.25
C GLY A 130 3.14 0.64 0.43
N GLY A 131 2.82 0.68 -0.87
CA GLY A 131 3.11 1.83 -1.73
C GLY A 131 2.07 2.95 -1.61
N LYS A 132 2.46 4.15 -2.05
CA LYS A 132 1.59 5.35 -2.04
C LYS A 132 0.26 5.16 -2.78
N ASP A 133 0.28 4.46 -3.92
CA ASP A 133 -0.90 4.34 -4.80
C ASP A 133 -1.91 3.34 -4.23
N SER A 134 -1.44 2.22 -3.67
CA SER A 134 -2.31 1.26 -2.99
C SER A 134 -2.86 1.82 -1.67
N GLN A 135 -2.08 2.64 -0.96
CA GLN A 135 -2.58 3.39 0.19
C GLN A 135 -3.64 4.45 -0.19
N ALA A 136 -3.43 5.18 -1.28
CA ALA A 136 -4.43 6.14 -1.78
C ALA A 136 -5.71 5.43 -2.21
N CYS A 137 -5.59 4.28 -2.88
CA CYS A 137 -6.72 3.42 -3.24
C CYS A 137 -7.51 2.95 -2.01
N LEU A 138 -6.82 2.48 -0.98
CA LEU A 138 -7.46 2.05 0.28
C LEU A 138 -8.21 3.20 0.96
N LYS A 139 -7.60 4.39 1.00
CA LYS A 139 -8.26 5.58 1.54
C LYS A 139 -9.51 5.95 0.75
N LEU A 140 -9.46 5.87 -0.58
CA LEU A 140 -10.61 6.16 -1.43
C LEU A 140 -11.75 5.16 -1.19
N ALA A 141 -11.45 3.87 -1.03
CA ALA A 141 -12.46 2.87 -0.69
C ALA A 141 -13.15 3.21 0.65
N LEU A 142 -12.38 3.60 1.66
CA LEU A 142 -12.91 4.01 2.98
C LEU A 142 -13.65 5.35 2.99
N GLU A 143 -13.50 6.16 1.95
CA GLU A 143 -14.31 7.38 1.75
C GLU A 143 -15.68 7.07 1.14
N ASN A 144 -15.82 5.91 0.48
CA ASN A 144 -17.05 5.52 -0.25
C ASN A 144 -17.82 4.37 0.42
N TYR A 145 -17.17 3.56 1.26
CA TYR A 145 -17.75 2.38 1.90
C TYR A 145 -17.43 2.37 3.39
N HIS A 146 -18.29 1.69 4.17
CA HIS A 146 -18.01 1.55 5.59
C HIS A 146 -16.77 0.66 5.80
N LYS A 147 -15.95 0.97 6.80
CA LYS A 147 -14.69 0.24 7.08
C LYS A 147 -14.86 -1.28 7.25
N ASN A 148 -16.04 -1.74 7.67
CA ASN A 148 -16.37 -3.15 7.82
C ASN A 148 -16.72 -3.86 6.49
N GLU A 149 -16.92 -3.10 5.41
CA GLU A 149 -17.20 -3.59 4.06
C GLU A 149 -15.94 -3.55 3.16
N VAL A 150 -14.83 -3.03 3.69
CA VAL A 150 -13.55 -2.88 2.99
C VAL A 150 -12.52 -3.80 3.62
N ILE A 151 -11.80 -4.55 2.79
CA ILE A 151 -10.67 -5.37 3.23
C ILE A 151 -9.41 -5.02 2.41
N GLY A 152 -8.30 -4.77 3.12
CA GLY A 152 -6.99 -4.70 2.50
C GLY A 152 -6.44 -6.11 2.26
N LEU A 153 -5.72 -6.31 1.16
CA LEU A 153 -5.09 -7.58 0.82
C LEU A 153 -3.59 -7.39 0.59
N PHE A 154 -2.76 -7.85 1.53
CA PHE A 154 -1.30 -7.81 1.44
C PHE A 154 -0.76 -9.20 1.08
N CYS A 155 -0.10 -9.34 -0.06
CA CYS A 155 0.56 -10.59 -0.44
C CYS A 155 1.99 -10.62 0.13
N ASP A 156 2.17 -11.36 1.23
CA ASP A 156 3.47 -11.54 1.86
C ASP A 156 4.32 -12.55 1.08
N THR A 157 5.41 -12.07 0.48
CA THR A 157 6.36 -12.92 -0.24
C THR A 157 7.44 -13.50 0.65
N GLY A 158 7.43 -13.20 1.95
CA GLY A 158 8.50 -13.56 2.90
C GLY A 158 9.85 -12.92 2.58
N PHE A 159 9.84 -11.83 1.81
CA PHE A 159 11.04 -11.09 1.40
C PHE A 159 10.73 -9.58 1.24
N GLU A 160 9.75 -9.10 1.99
CA GLU A 160 9.42 -7.68 2.04
C GLU A 160 10.34 -6.99 3.05
N HIS A 161 10.60 -5.69 2.86
CA HIS A 161 11.45 -4.95 3.77
C HIS A 161 10.81 -4.85 5.17
N PRO A 162 11.55 -4.89 6.29
CA PRO A 162 10.98 -4.73 7.64
C PRO A 162 10.12 -3.47 7.80
N LEU A 163 10.49 -2.37 7.14
CA LEU A 163 9.68 -1.14 7.12
C LEU A 163 8.36 -1.31 6.37
N THR A 164 8.28 -2.17 5.36
CA THR A 164 7.03 -2.48 4.67
C THR A 164 6.05 -3.15 5.62
N TYR A 165 6.49 -4.17 6.37
CA TYR A 165 5.63 -4.82 7.36
C TYR A 165 5.11 -3.84 8.40
N ARG A 166 6.00 -3.02 8.99
CA ARG A 166 5.61 -1.96 9.94
C ARG A 166 4.63 -0.96 9.31
N HIS A 167 4.83 -0.61 8.05
CA HIS A 167 3.96 0.32 7.35
C HIS A 167 2.58 -0.28 7.07
N ILE A 168 2.49 -1.57 6.75
CA ILE A 168 1.20 -2.27 6.61
C ILE A 168 0.45 -2.29 7.94
N ASP A 169 1.14 -2.59 9.04
CA ASP A 169 0.53 -2.58 10.38
C ASP A 169 0.06 -1.17 10.76
N ALA A 170 0.92 -0.17 10.57
CA ALA A 170 0.58 1.23 10.79
C ALA A 170 -0.58 1.71 9.91
N MET A 171 -0.70 1.23 8.67
CA MET A 171 -1.85 1.51 7.81
C MET A 171 -3.13 0.89 8.36
N SER A 172 -3.10 -0.38 8.75
CA SER A 172 -4.27 -1.07 9.34
C SER A 172 -4.78 -0.32 10.57
N GLU A 173 -3.86 0.06 11.47
CA GLU A 173 -4.20 0.81 12.69
C GLU A 173 -4.72 2.21 12.38
N LYS A 174 -4.01 2.96 11.52
CA LYS A 174 -4.34 4.35 11.20
C LYS A 174 -5.71 4.49 10.55
N TYR A 175 -6.08 3.54 9.69
CA TYR A 175 -7.35 3.57 8.97
C TYR A 175 -8.44 2.76 9.66
N ASP A 176 -8.12 2.09 10.77
CA ASP A 176 -9.01 1.16 11.47
C ASP A 176 -9.70 0.19 10.49
N VAL A 177 -8.88 -0.40 9.61
CA VAL A 177 -9.30 -1.32 8.55
C VAL A 177 -8.51 -2.61 8.65
N TYR A 178 -9.19 -3.72 8.40
CA TYR A 178 -8.56 -5.02 8.40
C TYR A 178 -7.73 -5.23 7.12
N ILE A 179 -6.47 -5.66 7.26
CA ILE A 179 -5.59 -6.03 6.14
C ILE A 179 -5.22 -7.51 6.26
N GLU A 180 -5.75 -8.32 5.36
CA GLU A 180 -5.44 -9.74 5.22
C GLU A 180 -4.02 -9.93 4.67
N LYS A 181 -3.16 -10.63 5.42
CA LYS A 181 -1.81 -10.98 4.99
C LYS A 181 -1.80 -12.39 4.40
N LEU A 182 -1.79 -12.48 3.07
CA LEU A 182 -1.73 -13.75 2.37
C LEU A 182 -0.30 -14.25 2.26
N SER A 183 -0.05 -15.48 2.72
CA SER A 183 1.16 -16.24 2.41
C SER A 183 0.78 -17.50 1.64
N ASN A 184 1.55 -17.85 0.61
CA ASN A 184 1.50 -19.20 0.02
C ASN A 184 2.60 -20.04 0.66
N ASN A 185 2.51 -21.37 0.60
CA ASN A 185 3.61 -22.25 1.03
C ASN A 185 4.90 -21.91 0.23
N GLY A 186 5.80 -21.16 0.86
CA GLY A 186 7.07 -20.68 0.31
C GLY A 186 7.27 -19.17 0.43
N ASN A 187 8.48 -18.72 0.11
CA ASN A 187 8.90 -17.32 0.11
C ASN A 187 9.80 -17.08 -1.12
N VAL A 188 10.24 -15.84 -1.36
CA VAL A 188 11.10 -15.55 -2.52
C VAL A 188 12.35 -16.42 -2.52
N GLU A 189 12.98 -16.61 -1.36
CA GLU A 189 14.19 -17.42 -1.21
C GLU A 189 13.97 -18.87 -1.64
N SER A 190 12.94 -19.54 -1.11
CA SER A 190 12.63 -20.92 -1.47
C SER A 190 12.24 -21.08 -2.93
N LYS A 191 11.64 -20.06 -3.55
CA LYS A 191 11.41 -20.05 -5.01
C LYS A 191 12.71 -19.86 -5.80
N CYS A 192 13.62 -19.01 -5.34
CA CYS A 192 14.93 -18.83 -5.99
C CYS A 192 15.73 -20.14 -5.97
N LEU A 193 15.73 -20.84 -4.82
CA LEU A 193 16.36 -22.15 -4.69
C LEU A 193 15.69 -23.19 -5.61
N LYS A 194 14.36 -23.24 -5.62
CA LYS A 194 13.60 -24.18 -6.48
C LYS A 194 13.87 -23.98 -7.97
N TYR A 195 13.95 -22.73 -8.44
CA TYR A 195 14.11 -22.40 -9.85
C TYR A 195 15.57 -22.14 -10.26
N ASN A 196 16.50 -22.21 -9.31
CA ASN A 196 17.91 -21.90 -9.47
C ASN A 196 18.18 -20.56 -10.18
N ARG A 197 17.36 -19.53 -9.89
CA ARG A 197 17.49 -18.18 -10.45
C ARG A 197 16.72 -17.14 -9.66
N PHE A 198 17.14 -15.88 -9.75
CA PHE A 198 16.39 -14.76 -9.21
C PHE A 198 15.16 -14.41 -10.08
N PRO A 199 14.12 -13.78 -9.48
CA PRO A 199 12.96 -13.29 -10.23
C PRO A 199 13.38 -12.20 -11.22
N SER A 200 12.72 -12.18 -12.38
CA SER A 200 12.92 -11.15 -13.40
C SER A 200 11.61 -10.85 -14.12
N GLY A 201 11.63 -9.92 -15.07
CA GLY A 201 10.48 -9.67 -15.94
C GLY A 201 10.02 -10.90 -16.71
N THR A 202 10.94 -11.84 -16.99
CA THR A 202 10.67 -13.12 -17.66
C THR A 202 10.47 -14.28 -16.69
N ALA A 203 11.16 -14.29 -15.54
CA ALA A 203 10.94 -15.27 -14.48
C ALA A 203 10.04 -14.69 -13.38
N ARG A 204 8.73 -14.86 -13.58
CA ARG A 204 7.69 -14.24 -12.78
C ARG A 204 7.14 -15.09 -11.64
N PHE A 205 7.83 -16.16 -11.25
CA PHE A 205 7.36 -17.09 -10.22
C PHE A 205 6.99 -16.41 -8.89
N CYS A 206 7.63 -15.28 -8.53
CA CYS A 206 7.26 -14.51 -7.34
C CYS A 206 5.92 -13.77 -7.52
N THR A 207 5.66 -13.19 -8.70
CA THR A 207 4.36 -12.58 -9.00
C THR A 207 3.29 -13.66 -9.04
N ASP A 208 3.56 -14.73 -9.77
CA ASP A 208 2.54 -15.72 -10.09
C ASP A 208 2.19 -16.53 -8.83
N GLN A 209 3.20 -17.10 -8.15
CA GLN A 209 2.96 -18.02 -7.04
C GLN A 209 2.83 -17.35 -5.68
N LEU A 210 3.43 -16.18 -5.46
CA LEU A 210 3.39 -15.51 -4.16
C LEU A 210 2.39 -14.35 -4.12
N LYS A 211 1.91 -13.84 -5.26
CA LYS A 211 0.92 -12.74 -5.30
C LYS A 211 -0.39 -13.17 -5.96
N ILE A 212 -0.33 -13.68 -7.19
CA ILE A 212 -1.54 -13.97 -7.98
C ILE A 212 -2.27 -15.20 -7.47
N GLN A 213 -1.59 -16.33 -7.33
CA GLN A 213 -2.22 -17.58 -6.88
C GLN A 213 -2.85 -17.48 -5.49
N PRO A 214 -2.21 -16.86 -4.47
CA PRO A 214 -2.85 -16.63 -3.17
C PRO A 214 -4.07 -15.73 -3.29
N SER A 215 -3.99 -14.65 -4.07
CA SER A 215 -5.13 -13.76 -4.30
C SER A 215 -6.29 -14.47 -4.98
N LYS A 216 -6.02 -15.31 -6.01
CA LYS A 216 -7.03 -16.14 -6.69
C LYS A 216 -7.76 -17.05 -5.69
N LYS A 217 -7.00 -17.72 -4.81
CA LYS A 217 -7.57 -18.58 -3.75
C LYS A 217 -8.46 -17.78 -2.81
N PHE A 218 -7.98 -16.62 -2.35
CA PHE A 218 -8.73 -15.72 -1.48
C PHE A 218 -10.02 -15.24 -2.14
N TYR A 219 -9.97 -14.74 -3.38
CA TYR A 219 -11.13 -14.27 -4.12
C TYR A 219 -12.18 -15.36 -4.34
N LYS A 220 -11.75 -16.59 -4.64
CA LYS A 220 -12.66 -17.73 -4.82
C LYS A 220 -13.39 -18.06 -3.51
N LEU A 221 -12.66 -18.09 -2.40
CA LEU A 221 -13.25 -18.33 -1.07
C LEU A 221 -14.23 -17.21 -0.70
N LEU A 222 -13.79 -15.96 -0.81
CA LEU A 222 -14.61 -14.80 -0.50
C LEU A 222 -15.88 -14.75 -1.36
N SER A 223 -15.78 -15.00 -2.67
CA SER A 223 -16.97 -15.02 -3.54
C SER A 223 -17.93 -16.14 -3.18
N SER A 224 -17.44 -17.33 -2.80
CA SER A 224 -18.32 -18.43 -2.40
C SER A 224 -19.13 -18.15 -1.12
N GLU A 225 -18.62 -17.29 -0.24
CA GLU A 225 -19.25 -16.96 1.05
C GLU A 225 -20.02 -15.63 1.00
N ASN A 226 -19.52 -14.67 0.22
CA ASN A 226 -20.04 -13.30 0.13
C ASN A 226 -20.97 -13.07 -1.09
N GLY A 227 -20.89 -13.96 -2.08
CA GLY A 227 -21.48 -13.79 -3.40
C GLY A 227 -20.55 -13.00 -4.33
N GLY A 228 -20.53 -11.69 -4.18
CA GLY A 228 -19.77 -10.77 -5.05
C GLY A 228 -19.09 -9.64 -4.28
N PHE A 229 -18.06 -9.06 -4.87
CA PHE A 229 -17.30 -7.90 -4.37
C PHE A 229 -16.51 -7.28 -5.53
N GLU A 230 -16.06 -6.04 -5.36
CA GLU A 230 -15.17 -5.36 -6.30
C GLU A 230 -13.72 -5.41 -5.83
N VAL A 231 -12.78 -5.37 -6.78
CA VAL A 231 -11.35 -5.27 -6.48
C VAL A 231 -10.81 -3.96 -7.02
N TRP A 232 -10.38 -3.07 -6.12
CA TRP A 232 -9.89 -1.75 -6.49
C TRP A 232 -8.36 -1.70 -6.51
N TYR A 233 -7.80 -1.39 -7.68
CA TYR A 233 -6.36 -1.36 -7.90
C TYR A 233 -5.80 0.06 -7.94
N GLY A 234 -4.84 0.36 -7.07
CA GLY A 234 -4.07 1.61 -7.10
C GLY A 234 -3.03 1.64 -8.22
N VAL A 235 -3.46 1.82 -9.48
CA VAL A 235 -2.57 1.86 -10.65
C VAL A 235 -2.55 3.24 -11.31
N ARG A 236 -1.39 3.65 -11.82
CA ARG A 236 -1.20 4.90 -12.58
C ARG A 236 -0.60 4.59 -13.94
N SER A 237 -1.28 5.00 -15.01
CA SER A 237 -0.84 4.81 -16.40
C SER A 237 0.50 5.50 -16.67
N ALA A 238 0.72 6.68 -16.08
CA ALA A 238 1.94 7.47 -16.24
C ALA A 238 3.20 6.87 -15.56
N GLU A 239 3.11 5.74 -14.86
CA GLU A 239 4.29 5.12 -14.22
C GLU A 239 5.20 4.37 -15.18
N SER A 240 4.66 3.78 -16.27
CA SER A 240 5.49 3.15 -17.30
C SER A 240 4.74 2.99 -18.61
N HIS A 241 5.48 2.90 -19.72
CA HIS A 241 4.90 2.61 -21.04
C HIS A 241 4.08 1.30 -21.03
N GLN A 242 4.58 0.27 -20.34
CA GLN A 242 3.88 -1.01 -20.19
C GLN A 242 2.55 -0.86 -19.43
N ARG A 243 2.49 -0.01 -18.40
CA ARG A 243 1.24 0.28 -17.67
C ARG A 243 0.28 1.11 -18.51
N ALA A 244 0.78 2.12 -19.22
CA ALA A 244 -0.02 2.89 -20.15
C ALA A 244 -0.68 1.99 -21.22
N LYS A 245 0.09 1.07 -21.81
CA LYS A 245 -0.43 0.09 -22.77
C LYS A 245 -1.43 -0.88 -22.13
N ARG A 246 -1.11 -1.40 -20.94
CA ARG A 246 -1.96 -2.39 -20.24
C ARG A 246 -3.32 -1.81 -19.81
N TYR A 247 -3.36 -0.54 -19.43
CA TYR A 247 -4.57 0.12 -18.95
C TYR A 247 -5.14 1.12 -19.97
N ALA A 248 -4.71 1.03 -21.24
CA ALA A 248 -5.23 1.86 -22.31
C ALA A 248 -6.73 1.61 -22.49
N GLY A 249 -7.52 2.68 -22.58
CA GLY A 249 -8.98 2.60 -22.75
C GLY A 249 -9.77 2.14 -21.52
N LYS A 250 -9.13 1.91 -20.37
CA LYS A 250 -9.81 1.57 -19.12
C LYS A 250 -10.25 2.84 -18.40
N ILE A 251 -11.53 2.90 -18.03
CA ILE A 251 -12.13 4.02 -17.32
C ILE A 251 -12.09 3.73 -15.82
N ALA A 252 -11.62 4.69 -15.02
CA ALA A 252 -11.35 4.47 -13.60
C ALA A 252 -12.60 4.19 -12.75
N SER A 253 -13.77 4.63 -13.20
CA SER A 253 -15.06 4.44 -12.53
C SER A 253 -15.83 3.20 -12.99
N GLU A 254 -15.30 2.45 -13.96
CA GLU A 254 -15.97 1.25 -14.49
C GLU A 254 -15.48 -0.03 -13.80
N VAL A 255 -16.41 -0.97 -13.63
CA VAL A 255 -16.14 -2.30 -13.09
C VAL A 255 -16.00 -3.29 -14.23
N TYR A 256 -14.93 -4.08 -14.21
CA TYR A 256 -14.65 -5.11 -15.21
C TYR A 256 -14.66 -6.50 -14.56
N PRO A 257 -15.10 -7.56 -15.26
CA PRO A 257 -15.04 -8.92 -14.75
C PRO A 257 -13.60 -9.31 -14.35
N ILE A 258 -13.46 -10.00 -13.21
CA ILE A 258 -12.15 -10.47 -12.72
C ILE A 258 -11.41 -11.32 -13.77
N SER A 259 -12.16 -12.08 -14.58
CA SER A 259 -11.63 -12.91 -15.66
C SER A 259 -10.91 -12.08 -16.74
N GLU A 260 -11.41 -10.90 -17.06
CA GLU A 260 -10.77 -9.98 -18.00
C GLU A 260 -9.44 -9.45 -17.45
N TYR A 261 -9.40 -9.17 -16.14
CA TYR A 261 -8.18 -8.73 -15.46
C TYR A 261 -7.15 -9.87 -15.33
N MET A 262 -7.61 -11.11 -15.12
CA MET A 262 -6.75 -12.27 -14.86
C MET A 262 -6.29 -13.05 -16.10
N LYS A 263 -6.88 -12.82 -17.28
CA LYS A 263 -6.42 -13.39 -18.57
C LYS A 263 -4.96 -13.09 -18.93
N ILE A 264 -4.36 -12.09 -18.28
CA ILE A 264 -3.03 -11.57 -18.58
C ILE A 264 -1.92 -12.32 -17.80
N TYR A 265 -2.30 -13.25 -16.92
CA TYR A 265 -1.36 -14.05 -16.14
C TYR A 265 -1.71 -15.54 -16.30
N PRO A 266 -0.90 -16.32 -17.05
CA PRO A 266 -1.14 -17.75 -17.24
C PRO A 266 -1.25 -18.51 -15.91
#